data_AF-A0A2T4V3X2-F1
#
_entry.id   AF-A0A2T4V3X2-F1
#
_cell.length_a   1.000
_cell.length_b   1.000
_cell.length_c   1.000
_cell.angle_alpha   90.00
_cell.angle_beta   90.00
_cell.angle_gamma   90.00
#
_symmetry.space_group_name_H-M   'P 1'
#
loop_
_entity.id
_entity.type
_entity.pdbx_description
1 polymer ?
#
loop_
_entity_poly.entity_id
_entity_poly.type
_entity_poly.pdbx_seq_one_letter_code
_entity_poly.pdbx_strand_id
1 'polypeptide(L)'
;MSFFVISTGSWSIPPQEFVHHFRSRWPGVVIRETQEPDSSEFLKFDLAMPHSSDVDGALQRPGKSIYFDSDLRDAAQLALWFRSLAPPSEPMVFCDESMSGYLDLAPNTTEADIFRAFDYEPAPPGWMSYDLIPRGGWGMPLQVLAQQMRLRWPAARVEESAEPESRRAFDFQVPMTHSEVRGNVRRKVSAMIFTGDIRDCAELASWCRSILSTEEILLSCDQGHLTLKAGMNAEDILKALGTP
;
A
#
# COMPACT_ATOMS: atom_id res chain seq x y z
N MET A 1 -4.84 3.18 -0.57
CA MET A 1 -5.14 2.63 0.77
C MET A 1 -5.46 3.79 1.67
N SER A 2 -6.40 3.63 2.59
CA SER A 2 -6.82 4.71 3.48
C SER A 2 -5.93 4.76 4.72
N PHE A 3 -5.39 5.93 5.00
CA PHE A 3 -4.53 6.21 6.13
C PHE A 3 -5.07 7.37 6.96
N PHE A 4 -4.71 7.37 8.23
CA PHE A 4 -5.10 8.38 9.20
C PHE A 4 -3.88 8.88 9.95
N VAL A 5 -3.86 10.18 10.21
CA VAL A 5 -3.02 10.76 11.24
C VAL A 5 -3.92 11.38 12.29
N ILE A 6 -3.76 10.97 13.55
CA ILE A 6 -4.68 11.31 14.64
C ILE A 6 -3.89 11.89 15.82
N SER A 7 -4.21 13.11 16.20
CA SER A 7 -3.76 13.71 17.46
C SER A 7 -4.58 13.18 18.62
N THR A 8 -3.93 12.58 19.62
CA THR A 8 -4.62 12.00 20.79
C THR A 8 -4.59 12.93 22.01
N GLY A 9 -3.89 14.07 21.91
CA GLY A 9 -3.85 15.10 22.94
C GLY A 9 -4.87 16.22 22.72
N SER A 10 -4.51 17.43 23.16
CA SER A 10 -5.39 18.60 23.10
C SER A 10 -5.17 19.48 21.87
N TRP A 11 -4.09 19.26 21.11
CA TRP A 11 -3.82 20.03 19.91
C TRP A 11 -4.90 19.81 18.85
N SER A 12 -5.19 20.87 18.11
CA SER A 12 -6.02 20.87 16.92
C SER A 12 -5.59 22.04 16.04
N ILE A 13 -5.56 21.84 14.73
CA ILE A 13 -5.27 22.91 13.79
C ILE A 13 -6.58 23.58 13.31
N PRO A 14 -6.70 24.92 13.39
CA PRO A 14 -7.81 25.65 12.77
C PRO A 14 -7.84 25.41 11.25
N PRO A 15 -9.03 25.23 10.63
CA PRO A 15 -9.11 24.95 9.19
C PRO A 15 -8.39 25.96 8.29
N GLN A 16 -8.48 27.26 8.62
CA GLN A 16 -7.81 28.30 7.84
C GLN A 16 -6.27 28.23 7.93
N GLU A 17 -5.75 27.88 9.11
CA GLU A 17 -4.32 27.69 9.33
C GLU A 17 -3.82 26.44 8.57
N PHE A 18 -4.60 25.36 8.60
CA PHE A 18 -4.32 24.17 7.79
C PHE A 18 -4.27 24.49 6.29
N VAL A 19 -5.27 25.18 5.74
CA VAL A 19 -5.29 25.59 4.32
C VAL A 19 -4.06 26.41 3.95
N HIS A 20 -3.66 27.33 4.82
CA HIS A 20 -2.48 28.16 4.61
C HIS A 20 -1.20 27.31 4.51
N HIS A 21 -0.96 26.43 5.49
CA HIS A 21 0.21 25.54 5.47
C HIS A 21 0.17 24.54 4.31
N PHE A 22 -1.00 24.00 3.99
CA PHE A 22 -1.17 23.01 2.92
C PHE A 22 -0.81 23.63 1.57
N ARG A 23 -1.39 24.79 1.24
CA ARG A 23 -1.09 25.50 -0.01
C ARG A 23 0.34 26.00 -0.10
N SER A 24 0.96 26.32 1.04
CA SER A 24 2.39 26.69 1.09
C SER A 24 3.29 25.50 0.72
N ARG A 25 2.99 24.31 1.24
CA ARG A 25 3.78 23.10 0.97
C ARG A 25 3.47 22.49 -0.40
N TRP A 26 2.21 22.49 -0.81
CA TRP A 26 1.72 21.95 -2.08
C TRP A 26 0.81 22.98 -2.78
N PRO A 27 1.37 23.88 -3.60
CA PRO A 27 0.60 24.94 -4.27
C PRO A 27 -0.51 24.45 -5.21
N GLY A 28 -0.42 23.20 -5.68
CA GLY A 28 -1.39 22.59 -6.58
C GLY A 28 -2.58 21.91 -5.89
N VAL A 29 -2.64 21.89 -4.55
CA VAL A 29 -3.73 21.24 -3.82
C VAL A 29 -5.08 21.91 -4.08
N VAL A 30 -6.09 21.11 -4.40
CA VAL A 30 -7.49 21.55 -4.48
C VAL A 30 -8.13 21.33 -3.13
N ILE A 31 -8.72 22.36 -2.52
CA ILE A 31 -9.35 22.26 -1.20
C ILE A 31 -10.78 22.77 -1.28
N ARG A 32 -11.72 22.02 -0.68
CA ARG A 32 -13.16 22.30 -0.68
C ARG A 32 -13.66 22.29 0.76
N GLU A 33 -14.40 23.32 1.15
CA GLU A 33 -15.04 23.37 2.47
C GLU A 33 -16.30 22.53 2.51
N THR A 34 -16.48 21.76 3.59
CA THR A 34 -17.70 20.99 3.80
C THR A 34 -18.73 21.86 4.52
N GLN A 35 -19.83 22.17 3.81
CA GLN A 35 -20.93 23.01 4.32
C GLN A 35 -21.96 22.23 5.16
N GLU A 36 -21.85 20.90 5.23
CA GLU A 36 -22.76 20.04 5.96
C GLU A 36 -22.48 20.12 7.48
N PRO A 37 -23.43 20.62 8.30
CA PRO A 37 -23.22 20.80 9.73
C PRO A 37 -22.96 19.49 10.49
N ASP A 38 -23.53 18.39 10.00
CA ASP A 38 -23.43 17.06 10.60
C ASP A 38 -22.24 16.25 10.07
N SER A 39 -21.47 16.79 9.11
CA SER A 39 -20.28 16.11 8.60
C SER A 39 -19.17 16.12 9.63
N SER A 40 -18.49 14.98 9.77
CA SER A 40 -17.26 14.85 10.55
C SER A 40 -16.07 15.58 9.91
N GLU A 41 -16.23 16.20 8.74
CA GLU A 41 -15.14 16.82 7.97
C GLU A 41 -15.24 18.35 7.99
N PHE A 42 -14.09 19.01 8.12
CA PHE A 42 -13.97 20.45 7.89
C PHE A 42 -13.70 20.76 6.42
N LEU A 43 -12.75 20.03 5.82
CA LEU A 43 -12.21 20.30 4.50
C LEU A 43 -11.95 18.99 3.79
N LYS A 44 -12.31 18.91 2.51
CA LYS A 44 -11.82 17.86 1.59
C LYS A 44 -10.69 18.42 0.73
N PHE A 45 -9.77 17.57 0.32
CA PHE A 45 -8.70 17.94 -0.59
C PHE A 45 -8.39 16.85 -1.60
N ASP A 46 -7.99 17.30 -2.79
CA ASP A 46 -7.42 16.48 -3.86
C ASP A 46 -5.97 16.94 -4.06
N LEU A 47 -5.01 16.02 -4.00
CA LEU A 47 -3.59 16.31 -4.07
C LEU A 47 -2.86 15.33 -4.99
N ALA A 48 -2.33 15.81 -6.11
CA ALA A 48 -1.42 15.01 -6.92
C ALA A 48 -0.05 14.87 -6.25
N MET A 49 0.43 13.64 -6.09
CA MET A 49 1.72 13.30 -5.48
C MET A 49 2.53 12.37 -6.40
N PRO A 50 3.85 12.19 -6.17
CA PRO A 50 4.70 11.41 -7.07
C PRO A 50 4.28 9.94 -7.24
N HIS A 51 3.68 9.31 -6.22
CA HIS A 51 3.31 7.90 -6.23
C HIS A 51 1.80 7.65 -6.28
N SER A 52 1.00 8.71 -6.16
CA SER A 52 -0.45 8.69 -6.15
C SER A 52 -0.93 9.76 -7.12
N SER A 53 -1.58 9.34 -8.21
CA SER A 53 -2.10 10.27 -9.22
C SER A 53 -3.08 11.28 -8.64
N ASP A 54 -3.83 10.84 -7.62
CA ASP A 54 -4.73 11.69 -6.85
C ASP A 54 -4.82 11.17 -5.42
N VAL A 55 -4.47 11.99 -4.44
CA VAL A 55 -4.67 11.74 -3.02
C VAL A 55 -5.93 12.48 -2.60
N ASP A 56 -7.02 11.74 -2.45
CA ASP A 56 -8.26 12.23 -1.83
C ASP A 56 -8.10 12.15 -0.31
N GLY A 57 -8.47 13.21 0.39
CA GLY A 57 -8.45 13.22 1.84
C GLY A 57 -9.28 14.32 2.47
N ALA A 58 -9.33 14.31 3.79
CA ALA A 58 -10.00 15.38 4.53
C ALA A 58 -9.32 15.70 5.84
N LEU A 59 -9.45 16.96 6.25
CA LEU A 59 -9.27 17.37 7.64
C LEU A 59 -10.58 17.12 8.38
N GLN A 60 -10.55 16.27 9.40
CA GLN A 60 -11.73 15.96 10.20
C GLN A 60 -11.92 16.97 11.33
N ARG A 61 -13.16 17.14 11.78
CA ARG A 61 -13.53 17.93 12.96
C ARG A 61 -13.07 17.21 14.23
N PRO A 62 -12.44 17.91 15.20
CA PRO A 62 -12.27 19.36 15.30
C PRO A 62 -10.88 19.86 14.83
N GLY A 63 -10.28 19.26 13.80
CA GLY A 63 -8.95 19.59 13.29
C GLY A 63 -7.85 18.77 13.96
N LYS A 64 -8.21 17.59 14.49
CA LYS A 64 -7.29 16.69 15.19
C LYS A 64 -6.80 15.53 14.35
N SER A 65 -7.48 15.25 13.25
CA SER A 65 -7.11 14.16 12.37
C SER A 65 -7.22 14.57 10.92
N ILE A 66 -6.35 13.98 10.12
CA ILE A 66 -6.48 13.94 8.67
C ILE A 66 -6.65 12.48 8.25
N TYR A 67 -7.54 12.24 7.30
CA TYR A 67 -7.59 10.98 6.57
C TYR A 67 -7.19 11.24 5.13
N PHE A 68 -6.61 10.24 4.46
CA PHE A 68 -6.29 10.32 3.05
C PHE A 68 -6.08 8.94 2.42
N ASP A 69 -6.45 8.83 1.15
CA ASP A 69 -6.28 7.67 0.30
C ASP A 69 -5.08 7.85 -0.61
N SER A 70 -4.03 7.04 -0.39
CA SER A 70 -2.78 7.16 -1.16
C SER A 70 -1.98 5.87 -1.20
N ASP A 71 -0.88 5.90 -1.95
CA ASP A 71 0.28 5.02 -1.78
C ASP A 71 1.01 5.35 -0.47
N LEU A 72 1.57 4.33 0.21
CA LEU A 72 2.20 4.50 1.52
C LEU A 72 3.40 5.48 1.50
N ARG A 73 4.11 5.64 0.38
CA ARG A 73 5.22 6.60 0.24
C ARG A 73 4.73 8.04 0.32
N ASP A 74 3.62 8.34 -0.34
CA ASP A 74 3.00 9.66 -0.27
C ASP A 74 2.31 9.87 1.08
N ALA A 75 1.70 8.81 1.61
CA ALA A 75 1.12 8.79 2.95
C ALA A 75 2.14 9.16 4.03
N ALA A 76 3.35 8.58 3.96
CA ALA A 76 4.42 8.86 4.89
C ALA A 76 4.85 10.34 4.82
N GLN A 77 5.01 10.90 3.62
CA GLN A 77 5.34 12.31 3.44
C GLN A 77 4.25 13.24 4.01
N LEU A 78 2.98 12.95 3.72
CA LEU A 78 1.86 13.75 4.22
C LEU A 78 1.74 13.64 5.75
N ALA A 79 1.96 12.45 6.30
CA ALA A 79 1.91 12.20 7.74
C ALA A 79 3.00 12.94 8.51
N LEU A 80 4.25 12.88 8.02
CA LEU A 80 5.37 13.60 8.63
C LEU A 80 5.20 15.11 8.51
N TRP A 81 4.68 15.61 7.39
CA TRP A 81 4.34 17.01 7.26
C TRP A 81 3.26 17.44 8.26
N PHE A 82 2.16 16.70 8.37
CA PHE A 82 1.09 17.04 9.31
C PHE A 82 1.60 17.01 10.75
N ARG A 83 2.44 16.03 11.09
CA ARG A 83 3.14 15.96 12.39
C ARG A 83 3.99 17.20 12.67
N SER A 84 4.61 17.78 11.65
CA SER A 84 5.44 18.98 11.81
C SER A 84 4.65 20.25 12.15
N LEU A 85 3.33 20.25 11.93
CA LEU A 85 2.45 21.38 12.30
C LEU A 85 2.11 21.38 13.80
N ALA A 86 2.16 20.21 14.45
CA ALA A 86 1.85 20.07 15.87
C ALA A 86 3.09 20.31 16.75
N PRO A 87 2.90 20.78 18.00
CA PRO A 87 4.00 20.87 18.97
C PRO A 87 4.76 19.54 19.14
N PRO A 88 6.06 19.57 19.43
CA PRO A 88 6.84 18.33 19.63
C PRO A 88 6.31 17.43 20.75
N SER A 89 5.63 17.99 21.75
CA SER A 89 5.02 17.26 22.87
C SER A 89 3.66 16.65 22.56
N GLU A 90 3.04 16.98 21.41
CA GLU A 90 1.72 16.44 21.08
C GLU A 90 1.83 14.96 20.66
N PRO A 91 1.06 14.06 21.30
CA PRO A 91 1.01 12.67 20.89
C PRO A 91 0.16 12.53 19.62
N MET A 92 0.74 11.90 18.60
CA MET A 92 0.08 11.66 17.32
C MET A 92 0.33 10.23 16.86
N VAL A 93 -0.66 9.63 16.22
CA VAL A 93 -0.59 8.26 15.70
C VAL A 93 -0.83 8.29 14.20
N PHE A 94 -0.05 7.51 13.46
CA PHE A 94 -0.31 7.15 12.07
C PHE A 94 -0.84 5.73 12.02
N CYS A 95 -1.97 5.49 11.34
CA CYS A 95 -2.55 4.17 11.20
C CYS A 95 -3.26 3.99 9.86
N ASP A 96 -3.50 2.74 9.47
CA ASP A 96 -4.43 2.43 8.40
C ASP A 96 -5.88 2.33 8.90
N GLU A 97 -6.83 2.36 7.96
CA GLU A 97 -8.26 2.18 8.26
C GLU A 97 -8.57 0.91 9.05
N SER A 98 -7.84 -0.17 8.77
CA SER A 98 -8.06 -1.45 9.45
C SER A 98 -7.42 -1.54 10.84
N MET A 99 -6.71 -0.49 11.29
CA MET A 99 -5.92 -0.43 12.52
C MET A 99 -4.94 -1.59 12.66
N SER A 100 -4.59 -2.18 11.53
CA SER A 100 -3.74 -3.35 11.47
C SER A 100 -2.27 -2.91 11.52
N GLY A 101 -1.95 -1.75 10.95
CA GLY A 101 -0.68 -1.04 11.13
C GLY A 101 -0.90 0.25 11.90
N TYR A 102 -0.09 0.49 12.92
CA TYR A 102 -0.05 1.77 13.62
C TYR A 102 1.38 2.10 14.08
N LEU A 103 1.67 3.39 14.18
CA LEU A 103 2.93 3.93 14.63
C LEU A 103 2.70 5.25 15.37
N ASP A 104 3.32 5.41 16.54
CA ASP A 104 3.40 6.72 17.20
C ASP A 104 4.31 7.65 16.38
N LEU A 105 3.76 8.76 15.90
CA LEU A 105 4.49 9.79 15.17
C LEU A 105 5.21 10.72 16.16
N ALA A 106 6.41 10.33 16.58
CA ALA A 106 7.34 11.20 17.28
C ALA A 106 7.91 12.31 16.35
N PRO A 107 8.40 13.45 16.88
CA PRO A 107 8.97 14.54 16.07
C PRO A 107 10.15 14.14 15.16
N ASN A 108 10.86 13.07 15.50
CA ASN A 108 12.00 12.54 14.78
C ASN A 108 11.67 11.26 13.97
N THR A 109 10.40 10.90 13.86
CA THR A 109 9.96 9.76 13.04
C THR A 109 10.38 9.98 11.59
N THR A 110 10.89 8.94 10.95
CA THR A 110 11.31 8.98 9.55
C THR A 110 10.35 8.18 8.66
N GLU A 111 10.40 8.40 7.35
CA GLU A 111 9.65 7.57 6.39
C GLU A 111 10.02 6.09 6.51
N ALA A 112 11.30 5.79 6.78
CA ALA A 112 11.77 4.42 6.97
C ALA A 112 11.14 3.75 8.21
N ASP A 113 10.83 4.51 9.27
CA ASP A 113 10.12 3.98 10.43
C ASP A 113 8.66 3.67 10.11
N ILE A 114 8.00 4.54 9.32
CA ILE A 114 6.65 4.29 8.80
C ILE A 114 6.66 3.04 7.91
N PHE A 115 7.57 2.94 6.94
CA PHE A 115 7.65 1.77 6.05
C PHE A 115 7.86 0.48 6.84
N ARG A 116 8.74 0.50 7.86
CA ARG A 116 8.96 -0.63 8.75
C ARG A 116 7.68 -1.03 9.51
N ALA A 117 6.94 -0.07 10.05
CA ALA A 117 5.70 -0.34 10.80
C ALA A 117 4.60 -0.98 9.94
N PHE A 118 4.65 -0.77 8.63
CA PHE A 118 3.69 -1.30 7.66
C PHE A 118 4.23 -2.47 6.84
N ASP A 119 5.39 -3.02 7.21
CA ASP A 119 6.07 -4.09 6.47
C ASP A 119 6.23 -3.76 4.98
N TYR A 120 6.48 -2.49 4.67
CA TYR A 120 6.57 -1.99 3.31
C TYR A 120 8.03 -1.84 2.89
N GLU A 121 8.30 -2.28 1.66
CA GLU A 121 9.59 -2.09 1.00
C GLU A 121 9.31 -1.44 -0.36
N PRO A 122 9.78 -0.19 -0.59
CA PRO A 122 9.54 0.48 -1.86
C PRO A 122 10.22 -0.27 -2.99
N ALA A 123 9.52 -0.38 -4.12
CA ALA A 123 10.08 -0.97 -5.33
C ALA A 123 11.34 -0.18 -5.78
N PRO A 124 12.41 -0.86 -6.24
CA PRO A 124 13.54 -0.20 -6.89
C PRO A 124 13.09 0.66 -8.08
N PRO A 125 13.88 1.69 -8.46
CA PRO A 125 13.56 2.49 -9.65
C PRO A 125 13.35 1.61 -10.89
N GLY A 126 12.21 1.80 -11.56
CA GLY A 126 11.81 1.03 -12.74
C GLY A 126 11.10 -0.30 -12.45
N TRP A 127 10.96 -0.68 -11.17
CA TRP A 127 10.14 -1.83 -10.78
C TRP A 127 8.73 -1.37 -10.42
N MET A 128 7.76 -2.27 -10.59
CA MET A 128 6.36 -2.05 -10.22
C MET A 128 5.97 -2.95 -9.06
N SER A 129 5.00 -2.51 -8.27
CA SER A 129 4.38 -3.30 -7.20
C SER A 129 3.06 -3.89 -7.66
N TYR A 130 2.82 -5.13 -7.27
CA TYR A 130 1.63 -5.89 -7.61
C TYR A 130 1.03 -6.54 -6.37
N ASP A 131 -0.30 -6.50 -6.28
CA ASP A 131 -1.09 -7.28 -5.35
C ASP A 131 -1.88 -8.34 -6.12
N LEU A 132 -1.63 -9.61 -5.82
CA LEU A 132 -2.39 -10.74 -6.35
C LEU A 132 -3.31 -11.29 -5.26
N ILE A 133 -4.62 -11.20 -5.51
CA ILE A 133 -5.67 -11.49 -4.54
C ILE A 133 -6.57 -12.59 -5.11
N PRO A 134 -6.38 -13.87 -4.72
CA PRO A 134 -7.34 -14.92 -5.06
C PRO A 134 -8.61 -14.75 -4.23
N ARG A 135 -9.72 -14.37 -4.89
CA ARG A 135 -11.04 -14.27 -4.25
C ARG A 135 -11.47 -15.67 -3.82
N GLY A 136 -12.00 -15.82 -2.61
CA GLY A 136 -12.29 -17.14 -2.01
C GLY A 136 -11.07 -17.85 -1.40
N GLY A 137 -9.89 -17.21 -1.46
CA GLY A 137 -8.67 -17.68 -0.81
C GLY A 137 -7.76 -18.53 -1.68
N TRP A 138 -6.64 -18.97 -1.10
CA TRP A 138 -5.58 -19.67 -1.83
C TRP A 138 -6.00 -21.02 -2.43
N GLY A 139 -7.08 -21.64 -1.94
CA GLY A 139 -7.50 -22.98 -2.39
C GLY A 139 -6.49 -24.10 -2.07
N MET A 140 -5.41 -23.79 -1.35
CA MET A 140 -4.37 -24.72 -0.92
C MET A 140 -3.66 -24.19 0.34
N PRO A 141 -2.98 -25.06 1.12
CA PRO A 141 -2.14 -24.62 2.22
C PRO A 141 -0.96 -23.75 1.73
N LEU A 142 -0.58 -22.74 2.52
CA LEU A 142 0.51 -21.81 2.16
C LEU A 142 1.86 -22.52 2.04
N GLN A 143 2.10 -23.60 2.79
CA GLN A 143 3.28 -24.43 2.68
C GLN A 143 3.33 -25.15 1.32
N VAL A 144 2.17 -25.56 0.79
CA VAL A 144 2.08 -26.16 -0.55
C VAL A 144 2.38 -25.12 -1.61
N LEU A 145 1.86 -23.89 -1.47
CA LEU A 145 2.20 -22.79 -2.37
C LEU A 145 3.71 -22.49 -2.39
N ALA A 146 4.35 -22.41 -1.22
CA ALA A 146 5.79 -22.23 -1.10
C ALA A 146 6.59 -23.37 -1.76
N GLN A 147 6.13 -24.62 -1.61
CA GLN A 147 6.75 -25.78 -2.28
C GLN A 147 6.58 -25.71 -3.80
N GLN A 148 5.39 -25.38 -4.30
CA GLN A 148 5.14 -25.21 -5.73
C GLN A 148 6.04 -24.13 -6.34
N MET A 149 6.27 -23.02 -5.61
CA MET A 149 7.20 -21.97 -6.03
C MET A 149 8.64 -22.49 -6.17
N ARG A 150 9.15 -23.23 -5.18
CA ARG A 150 10.49 -23.85 -5.24
C ARG A 150 10.61 -24.89 -6.35
N LEU A 151 9.54 -25.61 -6.66
CA LEU A 151 9.52 -26.58 -7.77
C LEU A 151 9.56 -25.88 -9.14
N ARG A 152 8.81 -24.78 -9.29
CA ARG A 152 8.80 -23.99 -10.53
C ARG A 152 10.12 -23.25 -10.75
N TRP A 153 10.67 -22.66 -9.69
CA TRP A 153 11.93 -21.92 -9.71
C TRP A 153 12.89 -22.50 -8.67
N PRO A 154 13.75 -23.47 -9.05
CA PRO A 154 14.67 -24.12 -8.11
C PRO A 154 15.67 -23.18 -7.42
N ALA A 155 15.95 -22.03 -8.03
CA ALA A 155 16.82 -20.98 -7.47
C ALA A 155 16.05 -19.99 -6.56
N ALA A 156 14.73 -20.14 -6.41
CA ALA A 156 13.94 -19.27 -5.56
C ALA A 156 14.32 -19.44 -4.08
N ARG A 157 14.49 -18.31 -3.41
CA ARG A 157 14.59 -18.24 -1.96
C ARG A 157 13.19 -18.05 -1.42
N VAL A 158 12.77 -18.89 -0.49
CA VAL A 158 11.46 -18.79 0.17
C VAL A 158 11.70 -19.00 1.66
N GLU A 159 11.42 -17.97 2.45
CA GLU A 159 11.69 -17.91 3.88
C GLU A 159 10.36 -17.82 4.63
N GLU A 160 10.01 -18.87 5.38
CA GLU A 160 8.78 -18.88 6.16
C GLU A 160 8.93 -18.02 7.41
N SER A 161 7.91 -17.21 7.71
CA SER A 161 7.91 -16.41 8.93
C SER A 161 7.75 -17.33 10.15
N ALA A 162 8.78 -17.33 11.01
CA ALA A 162 8.79 -18.07 12.26
C ALA A 162 7.80 -17.51 13.30
N GLU A 163 7.44 -16.23 13.20
CA GLU A 163 6.57 -15.54 14.14
C GLU A 163 5.09 -15.80 13.82
N PRO A 164 4.30 -16.38 14.74
CA PRO A 164 2.87 -16.64 14.53
C PRO A 164 2.04 -15.36 14.31
N GLU A 165 2.46 -14.26 14.93
CA GLU A 165 1.79 -12.96 14.83
C GLU A 165 2.13 -12.19 13.55
N SER A 166 3.16 -12.64 12.82
CA SER A 166 3.57 -11.99 11.59
C SER A 166 2.43 -11.98 10.56
N ARG A 167 2.27 -10.83 9.91
CA ARG A 167 1.34 -10.67 8.79
C ARG A 167 1.79 -11.47 7.57
N ARG A 168 3.08 -11.82 7.49
CA ARG A 168 3.68 -12.59 6.40
C ARG A 168 3.64 -14.08 6.76
N ALA A 169 3.21 -14.89 5.81
CA ALA A 169 3.33 -16.33 5.88
C ALA A 169 4.75 -16.75 5.47
N PHE A 170 5.22 -16.22 4.35
CA PHE A 170 6.59 -16.36 3.89
C PHE A 170 6.98 -15.19 2.99
N ASP A 171 8.26 -14.87 2.97
CA ASP A 171 8.92 -13.98 2.03
C ASP A 171 9.53 -14.82 0.90
N PHE A 172 9.66 -14.23 -0.29
CA PHE A 172 10.28 -14.89 -1.42
C PHE A 172 11.10 -13.94 -2.29
N GLN A 173 12.12 -14.52 -2.93
CA GLN A 173 12.91 -13.91 -3.98
C GLN A 173 13.10 -14.94 -5.08
N VAL A 174 12.64 -14.62 -6.28
CA VAL A 174 12.65 -15.52 -7.44
C VAL A 174 13.55 -14.92 -8.52
N PRO A 175 14.73 -15.49 -8.78
CA PRO A 175 15.52 -15.13 -9.95
C PRO A 175 14.75 -15.55 -11.22
N MET A 176 14.49 -14.58 -12.08
CA MET A 176 13.70 -14.70 -13.29
C MET A 176 14.53 -14.33 -14.53
N THR A 177 13.91 -14.28 -15.70
CA THR A 177 14.61 -14.08 -16.97
C THR A 177 15.22 -12.68 -17.09
N HIS A 178 14.49 -11.63 -16.67
CA HIS A 178 14.93 -10.25 -16.85
C HIS A 178 15.63 -9.71 -15.59
N SER A 179 15.16 -10.11 -14.41
CA SER A 179 15.63 -9.64 -13.12
C SER A 179 15.26 -10.66 -12.02
N GLU A 180 14.99 -10.17 -10.83
CA GLU A 180 14.41 -10.90 -9.71
C GLU A 180 13.02 -10.34 -9.40
N VAL A 181 12.11 -11.22 -9.00
CA VAL A 181 10.83 -10.83 -8.40
C VAL A 181 10.90 -11.11 -6.90
N ARG A 182 10.60 -10.11 -6.08
CA ARG A 182 10.60 -10.20 -4.62
C ARG A 182 9.22 -9.98 -4.08
N GLY A 183 8.86 -10.64 -2.99
CA GLY A 183 7.56 -10.43 -2.42
C GLY A 183 7.31 -11.21 -1.15
N ASN A 184 6.07 -11.16 -0.68
CA ASN A 184 5.61 -11.96 0.44
C ASN A 184 4.17 -12.42 0.22
N VAL A 185 3.81 -13.52 0.87
CA VAL A 185 2.42 -13.97 0.97
C VAL A 185 1.88 -13.60 2.33
N ARG A 186 0.70 -12.98 2.38
CA ARG A 186 0.04 -12.58 3.63
C ARG A 186 -0.64 -13.79 4.28
N ARG A 187 -0.57 -13.85 5.62
CA ARG A 187 -1.09 -14.95 6.45
C ARG A 187 -2.58 -14.82 6.72
N LYS A 188 -3.03 -13.62 7.11
CA LYS A 188 -4.42 -13.35 7.53
C LYS A 188 -5.34 -12.95 6.38
N VAL A 189 -4.77 -12.47 5.28
CA VAL A 189 -5.48 -12.09 4.06
C VAL A 189 -4.94 -12.93 2.92
N SER A 190 -5.82 -13.41 2.04
CA SER A 190 -5.39 -14.13 0.85
C SER A 190 -4.88 -13.15 -0.19
N ALA A 191 -3.62 -12.74 -0.02
CA ALA A 191 -2.94 -11.80 -0.90
C ALA A 191 -1.44 -12.11 -0.98
N MET A 192 -0.88 -11.99 -2.17
CA MET A 192 0.57 -12.01 -2.42
C MET A 192 0.97 -10.64 -2.96
N ILE A 193 1.94 -10.02 -2.31
CA ILE A 193 2.47 -8.71 -2.71
C ILE A 193 3.86 -8.96 -3.28
N PHE A 194 4.14 -8.43 -4.46
CA PHE A 194 5.45 -8.60 -5.10
C PHE A 194 5.84 -7.44 -5.99
N THR A 195 7.15 -7.26 -6.14
CA THR A 195 7.78 -6.22 -6.93
C THR A 195 8.82 -6.84 -7.88
N GLY A 196 8.98 -6.23 -9.06
CA GLY A 196 9.92 -6.74 -10.07
C GLY A 196 9.80 -6.02 -11.41
N ASP A 197 10.53 -6.54 -12.41
CA ASP A 197 10.32 -6.20 -13.82
C ASP A 197 8.92 -6.67 -14.24
N ILE A 198 8.20 -5.83 -14.98
CA ILE A 198 6.81 -6.07 -15.37
C ILE A 198 6.61 -7.42 -16.10
N ARG A 199 7.59 -7.87 -16.90
CA ARG A 199 7.53 -9.15 -17.63
C ARG A 199 7.67 -10.34 -16.70
N ASP A 200 8.58 -10.25 -15.74
CA ASP A 200 8.78 -11.31 -14.75
C ASP A 200 7.61 -11.36 -13.75
N CYS A 201 7.04 -10.21 -13.40
CA CYS A 201 5.81 -10.11 -12.61
C CYS A 201 4.60 -10.72 -13.33
N ALA A 202 4.47 -10.48 -14.65
CA ALA A 202 3.43 -11.11 -15.46
C ALA A 202 3.61 -12.64 -15.55
N GLU A 203 4.85 -13.12 -15.64
CA GLU A 203 5.14 -14.57 -15.58
C GLU A 203 4.72 -15.16 -14.23
N LEU A 204 5.10 -14.53 -13.12
CA LEU A 204 4.70 -14.98 -11.78
C LEU A 204 3.17 -15.01 -11.62
N ALA A 205 2.48 -13.95 -12.05
CA ALA A 205 1.02 -13.85 -11.98
C ALA A 205 0.32 -14.92 -12.83
N SER A 206 0.80 -15.17 -14.06
CA SER A 206 0.29 -16.23 -14.93
C SER A 206 0.50 -17.62 -14.31
N TRP A 207 1.68 -17.87 -13.74
CA TRP A 207 1.95 -19.11 -13.03
C TRP A 207 1.02 -19.29 -11.83
N CYS A 208 0.84 -18.27 -10.99
CA CYS A 208 -0.12 -18.31 -9.88
C CYS A 208 -1.52 -18.64 -10.40
N ARG A 209 -1.96 -18.01 -11.49
CA ARG A 209 -3.26 -18.34 -12.08
C ARG A 209 -3.37 -19.80 -12.51
N SER A 210 -2.29 -20.39 -13.01
CA SER A 210 -2.29 -21.79 -13.47
C SER A 210 -2.42 -22.82 -12.34
N ILE A 211 -1.94 -22.50 -11.13
CA ILE A 211 -1.92 -23.44 -9.99
C ILE A 211 -3.07 -23.21 -9.01
N LEU A 212 -3.68 -22.02 -9.01
CA LEU A 212 -4.77 -21.67 -8.10
C LEU A 212 -6.11 -22.11 -8.67
N SER A 213 -6.89 -22.83 -7.87
CA SER A 213 -8.20 -23.37 -8.26
C SER A 213 -9.33 -22.34 -8.20
N THR A 214 -9.11 -21.17 -7.60
CA THR A 214 -10.12 -20.12 -7.57
C THR A 214 -10.45 -19.61 -8.98
N GLU A 215 -11.71 -19.27 -9.21
CA GLU A 215 -12.19 -18.73 -10.48
C GLU A 215 -11.76 -17.27 -10.68
N GLU A 216 -11.65 -16.51 -9.59
CA GLU A 216 -11.39 -15.08 -9.61
C GLU A 216 -10.07 -14.74 -8.90
N ILE A 217 -9.06 -14.35 -9.67
CA ILE A 217 -7.83 -13.77 -9.14
C ILE A 217 -7.73 -12.34 -9.63
N LEU A 218 -7.69 -11.40 -8.69
CA LEU A 218 -7.44 -10.01 -8.99
C LEU A 218 -5.95 -9.74 -8.94
N LEU A 219 -5.40 -9.14 -9.99
CA LEU A 219 -4.07 -8.56 -10.01
C LEU A 219 -4.24 -7.03 -10.00
N SER A 220 -3.69 -6.36 -9.00
CA SER A 220 -3.74 -4.90 -8.87
C SER A 220 -2.33 -4.32 -8.92
N CYS A 221 -2.16 -3.16 -9.54
CA CYS A 221 -0.94 -2.36 -9.54
C CYS A 221 -1.28 -0.87 -9.64
N ASP A 222 -0.28 0.00 -9.59
CA ASP A 222 -0.44 1.45 -9.68
C ASP A 222 -1.18 1.91 -10.96
N GLN A 223 -1.15 1.09 -12.03
CA GLN A 223 -1.81 1.39 -13.31
C GLN A 223 -3.26 0.88 -13.41
N GLY A 224 -3.75 0.15 -12.41
CA GLY A 224 -5.11 -0.37 -12.36
C GLY A 224 -5.18 -1.84 -11.94
N HIS A 225 -6.35 -2.44 -12.16
CA HIS A 225 -6.64 -3.82 -11.77
C HIS A 225 -7.08 -4.68 -12.95
N LEU A 226 -6.73 -5.96 -12.89
CA LEU A 226 -6.99 -6.97 -13.92
C LEU A 226 -7.48 -8.26 -13.24
N THR A 227 -8.63 -8.77 -13.68
CA THR A 227 -9.06 -10.12 -13.29
C THR A 227 -8.39 -11.17 -14.19
N LEU A 228 -7.54 -12.02 -13.60
CA LEU A 228 -6.83 -13.09 -14.30
C LEU A 228 -7.78 -14.25 -14.61
N LYS A 229 -8.09 -14.42 -15.89
CA LYS A 229 -8.94 -15.52 -16.39
C LYS A 229 -8.13 -16.80 -16.56
N ALA A 230 -8.81 -17.94 -16.49
CA ALA A 230 -8.19 -19.23 -16.79
C ALA A 230 -7.59 -19.21 -18.21
N GLY A 231 -6.35 -19.69 -18.33
CA GLY A 231 -5.62 -19.74 -19.60
C GLY A 231 -4.89 -18.46 -19.99
N MET A 232 -5.00 -17.36 -19.23
CA MET A 232 -4.20 -16.15 -19.50
C MET A 232 -2.71 -16.42 -19.27
N ASN A 233 -1.91 -16.14 -20.28
CA ASN A 233 -0.45 -16.20 -20.21
C ASN A 233 0.15 -14.82 -19.84
N ALA A 234 1.47 -14.74 -19.70
CA ALA A 234 2.15 -13.49 -19.37
C ALA A 234 1.95 -12.39 -20.43
N GLU A 235 1.92 -12.74 -21.72
CA GLU A 235 1.69 -11.79 -22.82
C GLU A 235 0.28 -11.18 -22.76
N ASP A 236 -0.74 -12.00 -22.46
CA ASP A 236 -2.11 -11.53 -22.26
C ASP A 236 -2.20 -10.51 -21.12
N ILE A 237 -1.46 -10.77 -20.02
CA ILE A 237 -1.40 -9.88 -18.85
C ILE A 237 -0.72 -8.55 -19.22
N LEU A 238 0.45 -8.60 -19.87
CA LEU A 238 1.18 -7.40 -20.30
C LEU A 238 0.33 -6.50 -21.20
N LYS A 239 -0.34 -7.12 -22.18
CA LYS A 239 -1.24 -6.41 -23.10
C LYS A 239 -2.41 -5.78 -22.37
N ALA A 240 -2.99 -6.47 -21.39
CA ALA A 240 -4.10 -5.94 -20.59
C ALA A 240 -3.69 -4.79 -19.68
N LEU A 241 -2.44 -4.77 -19.20
CA LEU A 241 -1.85 -3.67 -18.43
C LEU A 241 -1.37 -2.51 -19.31
N GLY A 242 -1.58 -2.56 -20.63
CA GLY A 242 -1.16 -1.50 -21.55
C GLY A 242 0.35 -1.41 -21.77
N THR A 243 1.09 -2.49 -21.47
CA THR A 243 2.52 -2.60 -21.74
C THR A 243 2.73 -3.11 -23.16
N PRO A 244 3.59 -2.46 -23.98
CA PRO A 244 3.84 -2.86 -25.37
C PRO A 244 4.58 -4.19 -25.52
#